data_AF-A0A8H7MDA9-F1
#
_entry.id   AF-A0A8H7MDA9-F1
#
_cell.length_a   1.000
_cell.length_b   1.000
_cell.length_c   1.000
_cell.angle_alpha   90.00
_cell.angle_beta   90.00
_cell.angle_gamma   90.00
#
_symmetry.space_group_name_H-M   'P 1'
#
loop_
_entity.id
_entity.type
_entity.pdbx_description
1 polymer ?
#
loop_
_entity_poly.entity_id
_entity_poly.type
_entity_poly.pdbx_seq_one_letter_code
_entity_poly.pdbx_strand_id
1 'polypeptide(L)'
;MFSLTRFQKASAPRVTERMCFADLPDDILILICSTCRIDDLLALRQTDRRARSLISEYINTIAPSVARVTFPHSYNLLVHKPLRYTVDWLEDLIPRQLAAILVDRHRIAHDFMQERYGIPAEDTYGDELRARTANGWRVLRRLTDMSKTVYSSNARVTSNEFSLRLTCTSRKFEQSRQKEDAVLERRLAYIESMPLQDAKDYKLMFMLLSSSFRTAISNVGEEHKPWVFDWGNGIDGQRLFRKGSSWLTWFVLAEGLDLFWKQWWTLPHDSPIARNYIRDRAIDVWTSTPEKLADHQRHHARKIQEAINSSAAVSTDFVSVNPIPYFTQYAECRLSRWKCGILPAKETMGHVPFHVEFRCPEELVQQHKLLLQGKHSAKTNHAAARW
;
A
#
# COMPACT_ATOMS: atom_id res chain seq x y z
N MET A 1 3.92 80.86 -25.91
CA MET A 1 3.11 79.62 -25.94
C MET A 1 3.90 78.52 -25.24
N PHE A 2 3.28 77.86 -24.27
CA PHE A 2 3.93 77.06 -23.23
C PHE A 2 4.58 75.78 -23.77
N SER A 3 5.85 75.58 -23.44
CA SER A 3 6.59 74.33 -23.66
C SER A 3 6.34 73.39 -22.47
N LEU A 4 5.60 72.31 -22.72
CA LEU A 4 5.29 71.27 -21.73
C LEU A 4 6.46 70.29 -21.62
N THR A 5 7.35 70.53 -20.66
CA THR A 5 8.35 69.56 -20.21
C THR A 5 7.66 68.39 -19.51
N ARG A 6 7.59 67.25 -20.21
CA ARG A 6 7.06 65.99 -19.69
C ARG A 6 8.07 65.41 -18.68
N PHE A 7 7.82 65.64 -17.39
CA PHE A 7 8.52 64.94 -16.31
C PHE A 7 8.25 63.43 -16.42
N GLN A 8 9.26 62.66 -16.83
CA GLN A 8 9.26 61.20 -16.70
C GLN A 8 9.32 60.86 -15.20
N LYS A 9 8.19 60.39 -14.67
CA LYS A 9 8.09 59.82 -13.32
C LYS A 9 8.95 58.56 -13.28
N ALA A 10 10.04 58.58 -12.51
CA ALA A 10 10.84 57.40 -12.22
C ALA A 10 9.93 56.33 -11.60
N SER A 11 9.72 55.24 -12.35
CA SER A 11 8.99 54.07 -11.86
C SER A 11 9.77 53.47 -10.69
N ALA A 12 9.11 53.36 -9.53
CA ALA A 12 9.64 52.71 -8.35
C ALA A 12 10.20 51.30 -8.70
N PRO A 13 11.28 50.85 -8.03
CA PRO A 13 11.91 49.57 -8.29
C PRO A 13 10.86 48.46 -8.20
N ARG A 14 10.72 47.71 -9.30
CA ARG A 14 9.77 46.62 -9.44
C ARG A 14 10.05 45.56 -8.38
N VAL A 15 8.97 45.09 -7.79
CA VAL A 15 8.84 43.85 -7.00
C VAL A 15 9.89 42.84 -7.44
N THR A 16 10.71 42.38 -6.49
CA THR A 16 11.72 41.33 -6.66
C THR A 16 11.29 40.28 -7.65
N GLU A 17 11.91 40.26 -8.83
CA GLU A 17 11.74 39.18 -9.80
C GLU A 17 12.12 37.88 -9.11
N ARG A 18 11.11 37.06 -8.80
CA ARG A 18 11.35 35.71 -8.28
C ARG A 18 12.04 34.94 -9.40
N MET A 19 13.30 34.57 -9.18
CA MET A 19 13.98 33.64 -10.09
C MET A 19 13.10 32.43 -10.29
N CYS A 20 12.78 32.12 -11.55
CA CYS A 20 12.00 30.92 -11.84
C CYS A 20 12.93 29.71 -11.76
N PHE A 21 12.36 28.54 -11.48
CA PHE A 21 13.09 27.27 -11.50
C PHE A 21 13.82 27.05 -12.84
N ALA A 22 13.23 27.54 -13.93
CA ALA A 22 13.78 27.50 -15.28
C ALA A 22 15.00 28.41 -15.50
N ASP A 23 15.33 29.32 -14.59
CA ASP A 23 16.47 30.24 -14.69
C ASP A 23 17.67 29.77 -13.85
N LEU A 24 17.48 28.74 -13.01
CA LEU A 24 18.54 28.23 -12.15
C LEU A 24 19.61 27.49 -12.97
N PRO A 25 20.90 27.60 -12.61
CA PRO A 25 21.98 26.77 -13.15
C PRO A 25 21.76 25.27 -12.90
N ASP A 26 22.28 24.41 -13.80
CA ASP A 26 22.06 22.96 -13.73
C ASP A 26 22.64 22.31 -12.46
N ASP A 27 23.78 22.79 -11.96
CA ASP A 27 24.38 22.34 -10.71
C ASP A 27 23.45 22.57 -9.51
N ILE A 28 22.79 23.73 -9.45
CA ILE A 28 21.78 24.03 -8.42
C ILE A 28 20.55 23.13 -8.58
N LEU A 29 20.11 22.89 -9.82
CA LEU A 29 18.98 21.99 -10.08
C LEU A 29 19.30 20.54 -9.68
N ILE A 30 20.52 20.06 -9.93
CA ILE A 30 20.98 18.73 -9.50
C ILE A 30 20.94 18.63 -7.97
N LEU A 31 21.38 19.66 -7.24
CA LEU A 31 21.30 19.70 -5.78
C LEU A 31 19.85 19.66 -5.29
N ILE A 32 18.95 20.47 -5.87
CA ILE A 32 17.53 20.45 -5.54
C ILE A 32 16.95 19.04 -5.77
N CYS A 33 17.15 18.47 -6.96
CA CYS A 33 16.68 17.12 -7.30
C CYS A 33 17.25 16.06 -6.35
N SER A 34 18.51 16.20 -5.90
CA SER A 34 19.15 15.26 -4.98
C SER A 34 18.58 15.29 -3.57
N THR A 35 17.87 16.36 -3.20
CA THR A 35 17.16 16.51 -1.91
C THR A 35 15.68 16.09 -1.97
N CYS A 36 15.17 15.75 -3.16
CA CYS A 36 13.79 15.30 -3.33
C CYS A 36 13.58 13.88 -2.79
N ARG A 37 12.34 13.56 -2.38
CA ARG A 37 11.89 12.17 -2.25
C ARG A 37 11.56 11.60 -3.63
N ILE A 38 11.41 10.28 -3.73
CA ILE A 38 11.03 9.62 -5.00
C ILE A 38 9.75 10.23 -5.58
N ASP A 39 8.71 10.43 -4.78
CA ASP A 39 7.42 10.99 -5.24
C ASP A 39 7.60 12.39 -5.84
N ASP A 40 8.40 13.25 -5.17
CA ASP A 40 8.67 14.62 -5.62
C ASP A 40 9.46 14.63 -6.94
N LEU A 41 10.47 13.75 -7.06
CA LEU A 41 11.28 13.63 -8.27
C LEU A 41 10.43 13.18 -9.46
N LEU A 42 9.54 12.19 -9.26
CA LEU A 42 8.65 11.69 -10.30
C LEU A 42 7.62 12.75 -10.72
N ALA A 43 7.07 13.51 -9.78
CA ALA A 43 6.17 14.61 -10.07
C ALA A 43 6.87 15.74 -10.85
N LEU A 44 8.09 16.11 -10.43
CA LEU A 44 8.90 17.12 -11.12
C LEU A 44 9.20 16.71 -12.56
N ARG A 45 9.54 15.44 -12.79
CA ARG A 45 9.79 14.88 -14.13
C ARG A 45 8.56 14.93 -15.04
N GLN A 46 7.37 14.85 -14.48
CA GLN A 46 6.13 14.92 -15.26
C GLN A 46 5.72 16.36 -15.59
N THR A 47 6.06 17.31 -14.72
CA THR A 47 5.63 18.71 -14.82
C THR A 47 6.56 19.59 -15.64
N ASP A 48 7.88 19.33 -15.63
CA ASP A 48 8.87 20.18 -16.30
C ASP A 48 9.78 19.39 -17.26
N ARG A 49 9.92 19.89 -18.50
CA ARG A 49 10.73 19.24 -19.55
C ARG A 49 12.23 19.35 -19.27
N ARG A 50 12.69 20.49 -18.73
CA ARG A 50 14.10 20.71 -18.42
C ARG A 50 14.54 19.80 -17.29
N ALA A 51 13.75 19.74 -16.21
CA ALA A 51 13.96 18.83 -15.10
C ALA A 51 13.99 17.37 -15.56
N ARG A 52 13.10 16.95 -16.47
CA ARG A 52 13.14 15.60 -17.05
C ARG A 52 14.46 15.31 -17.74
N SER A 53 14.93 16.20 -18.61
CA SER A 53 16.21 16.02 -19.33
C SER A 53 17.38 15.98 -18.34
N LEU A 54 17.44 16.92 -17.40
CA LEU A 54 18.47 17.00 -16.36
C LEU A 54 18.50 15.75 -15.49
N ILE A 55 17.33 15.27 -15.03
CA ILE A 55 17.23 14.03 -14.25
C ILE A 55 17.75 12.83 -15.06
N SER A 56 17.39 12.75 -16.35
CA SER A 56 17.87 11.66 -17.22
C SER A 56 19.37 11.69 -17.46
N GLU A 57 19.96 12.87 -17.63
CA GLU A 57 21.40 13.06 -17.85
C GLU A 57 22.21 12.77 -16.58
N TYR A 58 21.75 13.27 -15.43
CA TYR A 58 22.47 13.19 -14.15
C TYR A 58 21.90 12.13 -13.20
N ILE A 59 21.19 11.13 -13.71
CA ILE A 59 20.50 10.11 -12.89
C ILE A 59 21.45 9.36 -11.95
N ASN A 60 22.70 9.12 -12.37
CA ASN A 60 23.70 8.42 -11.55
C ASN A 60 24.12 9.22 -10.31
N THR A 61 23.97 10.54 -10.33
CA THR A 61 24.24 11.42 -9.19
C THR A 61 22.98 11.63 -8.34
N ILE A 62 21.84 11.82 -9.00
CA ILE A 62 20.56 12.16 -8.36
C ILE A 62 19.96 10.95 -7.65
N ALA A 63 19.87 9.79 -8.32
CA ALA A 63 19.15 8.63 -7.80
C ALA A 63 19.68 8.10 -6.45
N PRO A 64 21.00 7.94 -6.21
CA PRO A 64 21.49 7.50 -4.91
C PRO A 64 21.17 8.48 -3.77
N SER A 65 21.11 9.77 -4.07
CA SER A 65 20.78 10.81 -3.09
C SER A 65 19.29 10.80 -2.78
N VAL A 66 18.43 10.76 -3.81
CA VAL A 66 16.97 10.62 -3.67
C VAL A 66 16.60 9.35 -2.91
N ALA A 67 17.26 8.22 -3.18
CA ALA A 67 17.04 6.97 -2.45
C ALA A 67 17.40 7.11 -0.96
N ARG A 68 18.53 7.74 -0.62
CA ARG A 68 18.94 7.98 0.77
C ARG A 68 18.01 8.95 1.50
N VAL A 69 17.55 9.99 0.82
CA VAL A 69 16.55 10.93 1.38
C VAL A 69 15.23 10.23 1.62
N THR A 70 14.80 9.36 0.70
CA THR A 70 13.54 8.62 0.82
C THR A 70 13.61 7.51 1.87
N PHE A 71 14.77 6.87 2.05
CA PHE A 71 14.98 5.71 2.91
C PHE A 71 16.18 5.88 3.86
N PRO A 72 16.15 6.84 4.79
CA PRO A 72 17.33 7.23 5.59
C PRO A 72 17.85 6.13 6.53
N HIS A 73 17.04 5.10 6.81
CA HIS A 73 17.36 4.02 7.75
C HIS A 73 17.26 2.62 7.15
N SER A 74 17.10 2.51 5.83
CA SER A 74 16.92 1.21 5.15
C SER A 74 18.23 0.75 4.52
N TYR A 75 19.21 0.34 5.34
CA TYR A 75 20.55 -0.01 4.84
C TYR A 75 20.50 -1.25 3.96
N ASN A 76 19.78 -2.28 4.38
CA ASN A 76 19.63 -3.50 3.61
C ASN A 76 18.92 -3.28 2.27
N LEU A 77 17.95 -2.36 2.21
CA LEU A 77 17.28 -1.98 0.96
C LEU A 77 18.27 -1.38 -0.06
N LEU A 78 19.23 -0.58 0.41
CA LEU A 78 20.16 0.19 -0.42
C LEU A 78 21.54 -0.46 -0.59
N VAL A 79 21.75 -1.66 -0.04
CA VAL A 79 23.05 -2.35 -0.08
C VAL A 79 23.46 -2.71 -1.51
N HIS A 80 22.50 -3.06 -2.35
CA HIS A 80 22.72 -3.45 -3.74
C HIS A 80 22.78 -2.21 -4.65
N LYS A 81 23.99 -1.83 -5.04
CA LYS A 81 24.24 -0.72 -5.96
C LYS A 81 24.25 -1.23 -7.40
N PRO A 82 23.39 -0.73 -8.30
CA PRO A 82 23.47 -1.07 -9.71
C PRO A 82 24.71 -0.42 -10.34
N LEU A 83 25.19 -1.00 -11.44
CA LEU A 83 26.27 -0.40 -12.25
C LEU A 83 25.85 0.95 -12.85
N ARG A 84 24.57 1.09 -13.17
CA ARG A 84 23.96 2.33 -13.67
C ARG A 84 22.62 2.52 -12.98
N TYR A 85 22.41 3.70 -12.41
CA TYR A 85 21.14 4.07 -11.83
C TYR A 85 20.15 4.48 -12.92
N THR A 86 18.87 4.18 -12.71
CA THR A 86 17.78 4.55 -13.61
C THR A 86 16.59 5.05 -12.78
N VAL A 87 15.64 5.70 -13.44
CA VAL A 87 14.36 6.05 -12.80
C VAL A 87 13.61 4.79 -12.40
N ASP A 88 13.63 3.76 -13.26
CA ASP A 88 13.00 2.47 -12.97
C ASP A 88 13.60 1.80 -11.72
N TRP A 89 14.91 1.95 -11.48
CA TRP A 89 15.53 1.48 -10.24
C TRP A 89 14.95 2.18 -9.01
N LEU A 90 14.72 3.50 -9.06
CA LEU A 90 14.06 4.23 -7.98
C LEU A 90 12.62 3.75 -7.78
N GLU A 91 11.85 3.61 -8.85
CA GLU A 91 10.46 3.13 -8.79
C GLU A 91 10.36 1.68 -8.26
N ASP A 92 11.42 0.89 -8.45
CA ASP A 92 11.54 -0.48 -7.95
C ASP A 92 11.91 -0.54 -6.46
N LEU A 93 12.44 0.54 -5.87
CA LEU A 93 12.65 0.59 -4.41
C LEU A 93 11.33 0.64 -3.63
N ILE A 94 10.26 1.20 -4.22
CA ILE A 94 8.93 1.27 -3.58
C ILE A 94 8.39 -0.13 -3.22
N PRO A 95 8.21 -1.10 -4.15
CA PRO A 95 7.71 -2.42 -3.81
C PRO A 95 8.65 -3.18 -2.87
N ARG A 96 9.97 -2.94 -2.94
CA ARG A 96 10.94 -3.51 -1.99
C ARG A 96 10.79 -2.96 -0.58
N GLN A 97 10.56 -1.65 -0.43
CA GLN A 97 10.28 -1.05 0.87
C GLN A 97 8.94 -1.54 1.44
N LEU A 98 7.90 -1.64 0.61
CA LEU A 98 6.61 -2.20 1.04
C LEU A 98 6.75 -3.67 1.47
N ALA A 99 7.59 -4.45 0.80
CA ALA A 99 7.92 -5.81 1.23
C ALA A 99 8.68 -5.84 2.57
N ALA A 100 9.64 -4.93 2.77
CA ALA A 100 10.36 -4.81 4.04
C ALA A 100 9.42 -4.49 5.19
N ILE A 101 8.52 -3.51 5.01
CA ILE A 101 7.48 -3.16 5.99
C ILE A 101 6.58 -4.36 6.27
N LEU A 102 6.10 -5.02 5.22
CA LEU A 102 5.13 -6.10 5.35
C LEU A 102 5.71 -7.32 6.10
N VAL A 103 6.99 -7.64 5.86
CA VAL A 103 7.68 -8.76 6.53
C VAL A 103 8.10 -8.41 7.96
N ASP A 104 8.58 -7.19 8.21
CA ASP A 104 8.99 -6.71 9.54
C ASP A 104 7.78 -6.56 10.48
N ARG A 105 6.70 -5.98 9.98
CA ARG A 105 5.50 -5.66 10.77
C ARG A 105 4.48 -6.78 10.81
N HIS A 106 4.75 -7.91 10.14
CA HIS A 106 3.86 -9.05 10.19
C HIS A 106 3.66 -9.52 11.63
N ARG A 107 2.40 -9.62 12.05
CA ARG A 107 2.01 -10.18 13.33
C ARG A 107 0.95 -11.24 13.10
N ILE A 108 1.15 -12.42 13.65
CA ILE A 108 0.12 -13.46 13.66
C ILE A 108 -0.98 -12.97 14.61
N ALA A 109 -2.18 -12.78 14.06
CA ALA A 109 -3.29 -12.08 14.72
C ALA A 109 -3.87 -12.77 15.97
N HIS A 110 -3.31 -13.91 16.39
CA HIS A 110 -3.95 -14.82 17.35
C HIS A 110 -3.30 -14.94 18.71
N ASP A 111 -2.16 -14.31 18.98
CA ASP A 111 -1.49 -14.54 20.26
C ASP A 111 -1.72 -13.43 21.28
N PHE A 112 -2.25 -13.84 22.43
CA PHE A 112 -2.33 -13.03 23.65
C PHE A 112 -0.91 -12.77 24.22
N MET A 113 0.08 -13.50 23.72
CA MET A 113 1.50 -13.29 23.97
C MET A 113 2.02 -12.25 22.96
N GLN A 114 2.59 -11.14 23.44
CA GLN A 114 3.18 -10.07 22.63
C GLN A 114 4.46 -10.49 21.88
N GLU A 115 4.58 -11.75 21.46
CA GLU A 115 5.76 -12.21 20.74
C GLU A 115 5.73 -11.68 19.30
N ARG A 116 6.75 -10.89 18.96
CA ARG A 116 6.96 -10.36 17.61
C ARG A 116 7.42 -11.49 16.70
N TYR A 117 6.62 -11.77 15.66
CA TYR A 117 6.89 -12.81 14.66
C TYR A 117 7.48 -12.29 13.34
N GLY A 118 7.51 -10.98 13.11
CA GLY A 118 8.12 -10.43 11.89
C GLY A 118 9.64 -10.57 11.84
N ILE A 119 10.20 -10.50 10.64
CA ILE A 119 11.65 -10.51 10.41
C ILE A 119 12.10 -9.06 10.20
N PRO A 120 12.94 -8.47 11.08
CA PRO A 120 13.37 -7.08 10.96
C PRO A 120 13.90 -6.76 9.56
N ALA A 121 13.59 -5.56 9.06
CA ALA A 121 13.97 -5.14 7.71
C ALA A 121 15.50 -5.22 7.45
N GLU A 122 16.30 -4.99 8.50
CA GLU A 122 17.77 -5.03 8.44
C GLU A 122 18.37 -6.43 8.68
N ASP A 123 17.57 -7.46 8.95
CA ASP A 123 18.05 -8.84 9.13
C ASP A 123 18.07 -9.59 7.80
N THR A 124 19.25 -9.93 7.28
CA THR A 124 19.41 -10.59 5.97
C THR A 124 18.70 -11.95 5.85
N TYR A 125 18.33 -12.57 6.98
CA TYR A 125 17.53 -13.81 6.95
C TYR A 125 16.22 -13.64 6.15
N GLY A 126 15.62 -12.45 6.21
CA GLY A 126 14.36 -12.15 5.52
C GLY A 126 14.48 -11.80 4.03
N ASP A 127 15.68 -11.82 3.44
CA ASP A 127 15.91 -11.29 2.09
C ASP A 127 15.15 -12.05 1.01
N GLU A 128 15.10 -13.38 1.10
CA GLU A 128 14.34 -14.21 0.16
C GLU A 128 12.84 -13.89 0.24
N LEU A 129 12.27 -13.89 1.45
CA LEU A 129 10.86 -13.59 1.66
C LEU A 129 10.52 -12.17 1.18
N ARG A 130 11.38 -11.18 1.44
CA ARG A 130 11.20 -9.80 0.97
C ARG A 130 11.29 -9.70 -0.55
N ALA A 131 12.22 -10.42 -1.20
CA ALA A 131 12.33 -10.44 -2.66
C ALA A 131 11.06 -11.00 -3.32
N ARG A 132 10.56 -12.13 -2.82
CA ARG A 132 9.29 -12.75 -3.26
C ARG A 132 8.10 -11.83 -3.00
N THR A 133 8.05 -11.21 -1.82
CA THR A 133 6.98 -10.26 -1.48
C THR A 133 7.02 -9.02 -2.39
N ALA A 134 8.21 -8.52 -2.73
CA ALA A 134 8.38 -7.41 -3.67
C ALA A 134 7.93 -7.78 -5.09
N ASN A 135 8.20 -9.01 -5.56
CA ASN A 135 7.63 -9.52 -6.82
C ASN A 135 6.10 -9.51 -6.77
N GLY A 136 5.49 -9.98 -5.68
CA GLY A 136 4.04 -9.91 -5.50
C GLY A 136 3.48 -8.49 -5.60
N TRP A 137 4.16 -7.50 -5.01
CA TRP A 137 3.79 -6.08 -5.18
C TRP A 137 3.89 -5.60 -6.62
N ARG A 138 4.89 -6.04 -7.40
CA ARG A 138 4.99 -5.73 -8.84
C ARG A 138 3.84 -6.33 -9.65
N VAL A 139 3.44 -7.56 -9.34
CA VAL A 139 2.25 -8.19 -9.94
C VAL A 139 1.00 -7.36 -9.63
N LEU A 140 0.81 -6.92 -8.38
CA LEU A 140 -0.31 -6.05 -8.02
C LEU A 140 -0.28 -4.71 -8.77
N ARG A 141 0.91 -4.09 -8.94
CA ARG A 141 1.09 -2.88 -9.74
C ARG A 141 0.59 -3.10 -11.17
N ARG A 142 1.04 -4.16 -11.84
CA ARG A 142 0.61 -4.49 -13.22
C ARG A 142 -0.89 -4.69 -13.34
N LEU A 143 -1.51 -5.40 -12.39
CA LEU A 143 -2.98 -5.57 -12.36
C LEU A 143 -3.72 -4.24 -12.18
N THR A 144 -3.15 -3.32 -11.41
CA THR A 144 -3.68 -1.95 -11.19
C THR A 144 -3.56 -1.11 -12.46
N ASP A 145 -2.41 -1.15 -13.12
CA ASP A 145 -2.14 -0.38 -14.34
C ASP A 145 -3.07 -0.78 -15.50
N MET A 146 -3.46 -2.05 -15.58
CA MET A 146 -4.50 -2.51 -16.50
C MET A 146 -5.84 -1.81 -16.26
N SER A 147 -6.21 -1.60 -15.00
CA SER A 147 -7.43 -0.86 -14.65
C SER A 147 -7.31 0.61 -15.04
N LYS A 148 -6.20 1.26 -14.64
CA LYS A 148 -5.92 2.67 -15.00
C LYS A 148 -5.97 2.88 -16.51
N THR A 149 -5.47 1.93 -17.31
CA THR A 149 -5.50 1.98 -18.78
C THR A 149 -6.94 1.94 -19.32
N VAL A 150 -7.77 1.01 -18.85
CA VAL A 150 -9.18 0.90 -19.30
C VAL A 150 -9.99 2.15 -18.90
N TYR A 151 -9.78 2.67 -17.69
CA TYR A 151 -10.45 3.89 -17.25
C TYR A 151 -10.02 5.12 -18.04
N SER A 152 -8.74 5.22 -18.40
CA SER A 152 -8.19 6.35 -19.17
C SER A 152 -8.61 6.34 -20.65
N SER A 153 -8.66 5.18 -21.29
CA SER A 153 -9.07 5.07 -22.71
C SER A 153 -10.49 5.57 -22.95
N ASN A 154 -11.40 5.35 -22.00
CA ASN A 154 -12.80 5.74 -22.10
C ASN A 154 -13.07 7.22 -21.78
N ALA A 155 -12.17 7.88 -21.04
CA ALA A 155 -12.27 9.31 -20.75
C ALA A 155 -12.12 10.18 -22.02
N ARG A 156 -11.34 9.71 -23.00
CA ARG A 156 -11.13 10.43 -24.27
C ARG A 156 -12.35 10.42 -25.19
N VAL A 157 -13.17 9.36 -25.12
CA VAL A 157 -14.38 9.22 -25.96
C VAL A 157 -15.53 10.07 -25.42
N THR A 158 -15.59 10.31 -24.11
CA THR A 158 -16.70 11.01 -23.45
C THR A 158 -16.58 12.54 -23.44
N SER A 159 -15.45 13.11 -23.86
CA SER A 159 -15.25 14.57 -23.91
C SER A 159 -16.07 15.29 -24.99
N ASN A 160 -16.71 14.57 -25.92
CA ASN A 160 -17.57 15.15 -26.97
C ASN A 160 -19.08 15.02 -26.70
N GLU A 161 -19.51 14.44 -25.57
CA GLU A 161 -20.94 14.22 -25.23
C GLU A 161 -21.49 15.28 -24.24
N PHE A 162 -21.11 16.56 -24.38
CA PHE A 162 -21.50 17.60 -23.40
C PHE A 162 -22.97 18.07 -23.50
N SER A 163 -23.81 17.47 -24.35
CA SER A 163 -25.11 18.08 -24.73
C SER A 163 -26.40 17.35 -24.31
N LEU A 164 -26.37 16.28 -23.50
CA LEU A 164 -27.61 15.60 -23.05
C LEU A 164 -27.58 15.24 -21.55
N ARG A 165 -27.67 16.25 -20.68
CA ARG A 165 -27.61 16.16 -19.21
C ARG A 165 -28.92 15.72 -18.52
N LEU A 166 -29.62 14.72 -19.05
CA LEU A 166 -30.78 14.10 -18.38
C LEU A 166 -30.78 12.56 -18.43
N THR A 167 -29.66 11.94 -18.77
CA THR A 167 -29.60 10.48 -18.96
C THR A 167 -29.60 9.70 -17.65
N CYS A 168 -30.73 9.04 -17.41
CA CYS A 168 -31.01 7.81 -16.66
C CYS A 168 -29.81 7.15 -15.94
N THR A 169 -29.91 6.99 -14.62
CA THR A 169 -28.96 6.27 -13.74
C THR A 169 -28.61 4.87 -14.24
N SER A 170 -29.54 4.21 -14.94
CA SER A 170 -29.34 2.90 -15.58
C SER A 170 -28.20 2.90 -16.61
N ARG A 171 -28.08 3.95 -17.45
CA ARG A 171 -27.02 4.02 -18.48
C ARG A 171 -25.63 4.17 -17.85
N LYS A 172 -25.52 4.95 -16.77
CA LYS A 172 -24.26 5.13 -16.03
C LYS A 172 -23.80 3.83 -15.36
N PHE A 173 -24.74 3.10 -14.76
CA PHE A 173 -24.45 1.80 -14.16
C PHE A 173 -23.93 0.80 -15.21
N GLU A 174 -24.60 0.68 -16.34
CA GLU A 174 -24.21 -0.26 -17.41
C GLU A 174 -22.82 0.09 -17.98
N GLN A 175 -22.52 1.37 -18.15
CA GLN A 175 -21.17 1.81 -18.55
C GLN A 175 -20.10 1.43 -17.53
N SER A 176 -20.36 1.60 -16.23
CA SER A 176 -19.42 1.18 -15.19
C SER A 176 -19.22 -0.33 -15.19
N ARG A 177 -20.30 -1.11 -15.36
CA ARG A 177 -20.26 -2.56 -15.45
C ARG A 177 -19.39 -3.03 -16.63
N GLN A 178 -19.63 -2.49 -17.82
CA GLN A 178 -18.84 -2.81 -19.02
C GLN A 178 -17.34 -2.49 -18.84
N LYS A 179 -17.02 -1.40 -18.12
CA LYS A 179 -15.62 -1.08 -17.78
C LYS A 179 -15.01 -2.13 -16.87
N GLU A 180 -15.72 -2.54 -15.81
CA GLU A 180 -15.26 -3.59 -14.91
C GLU A 180 -15.07 -4.93 -15.64
N ASP A 181 -15.94 -5.26 -16.60
CA ASP A 181 -15.84 -6.48 -17.41
C ASP A 181 -14.58 -6.46 -18.29
N ALA A 182 -14.31 -5.33 -18.96
CA ALA A 182 -13.10 -5.14 -19.75
C ALA A 182 -11.82 -5.17 -18.89
N VAL A 183 -11.88 -4.64 -17.66
CA VAL A 183 -10.77 -4.75 -16.69
C VAL A 183 -10.54 -6.20 -16.28
N LEU A 184 -11.60 -6.93 -15.97
CA LEU A 184 -11.52 -8.34 -15.58
C LEU A 184 -10.89 -9.17 -16.70
N GLU A 185 -11.37 -9.03 -17.94
CA GLU A 185 -10.85 -9.76 -19.10
C GLU A 185 -9.34 -9.57 -19.27
N ARG A 186 -8.86 -8.33 -19.25
CA ARG A 186 -7.41 -8.02 -19.37
C ARG A 186 -6.59 -8.61 -18.23
N ARG A 187 -7.10 -8.57 -16.99
CA ARG A 187 -6.41 -9.14 -15.83
C ARG A 187 -6.33 -10.65 -15.92
N LEU A 188 -7.41 -11.32 -16.33
CA LEU A 188 -7.43 -12.77 -16.51
C LEU A 188 -6.44 -13.21 -17.59
N ALA A 189 -6.43 -12.53 -18.74
CA ALA A 189 -5.46 -12.80 -19.81
C ALA A 189 -4.00 -12.64 -19.33
N TYR A 190 -3.71 -11.62 -18.53
CA TYR A 190 -2.39 -11.45 -17.93
C TYR A 190 -2.04 -12.62 -16.98
N ILE A 191 -2.96 -13.00 -16.08
CA ILE A 191 -2.75 -14.08 -15.11
C ILE A 191 -2.52 -15.41 -15.81
N GLU A 192 -3.21 -15.67 -16.92
CA GLU A 192 -3.02 -16.87 -17.74
C GLU A 192 -1.61 -16.94 -18.36
N SER A 193 -1.06 -15.79 -18.77
CA SER A 193 0.29 -15.68 -19.34
C SER A 193 1.42 -15.54 -18.31
N MET A 194 1.09 -15.39 -17.03
CA MET A 194 2.05 -15.04 -15.98
C MET A 194 2.90 -16.27 -15.57
N PRO A 195 4.21 -16.11 -15.29
CA PRO A 195 5.03 -17.19 -14.76
C PRO A 195 4.47 -17.75 -13.45
N LEU A 196 4.58 -19.07 -13.27
CA LEU A 196 4.15 -19.78 -12.05
C LEU A 196 4.70 -19.13 -10.77
N GLN A 197 5.97 -18.72 -10.79
CA GLN A 197 6.60 -18.11 -9.62
C GLN A 197 6.01 -16.74 -9.27
N ASP A 198 5.66 -15.93 -10.26
CA ASP A 198 5.02 -14.62 -10.05
C ASP A 198 3.63 -14.80 -9.42
N ALA A 199 2.88 -15.83 -9.83
CA ALA A 199 1.61 -16.19 -9.23
C ALA A 199 1.77 -16.57 -7.74
N LYS A 200 2.77 -17.40 -7.43
CA LYS A 200 3.10 -17.82 -6.05
C LYS A 200 3.54 -16.63 -5.20
N ASP A 201 4.38 -15.77 -5.74
CA ASP A 201 4.90 -14.59 -5.06
C ASP A 201 3.79 -13.56 -4.77
N TYR A 202 2.87 -13.35 -5.72
CA TYR A 202 1.67 -12.56 -5.48
C TYR A 202 0.82 -13.18 -4.36
N LYS A 203 0.59 -14.51 -4.39
CA LYS A 203 -0.24 -15.15 -3.38
C LYS A 203 0.38 -15.05 -1.98
N LEU A 204 1.68 -15.28 -1.87
CA LEU A 204 2.46 -15.11 -0.64
C LEU A 204 2.35 -13.68 -0.10
N MET A 205 2.60 -12.67 -0.95
CA MET A 205 2.45 -11.26 -0.60
C MET A 205 1.02 -10.95 -0.12
N PHE A 206 0.00 -11.43 -0.83
CA PHE A 206 -1.39 -11.16 -0.49
C PHE A 206 -1.82 -11.84 0.82
N MET A 207 -1.27 -13.02 1.13
CA MET A 207 -1.46 -13.68 2.43
C MET A 207 -0.85 -12.85 3.56
N LEU A 208 0.36 -12.34 3.40
CA LEU A 208 0.98 -11.43 4.37
C LEU A 208 0.14 -10.15 4.51
N LEU A 209 -0.25 -9.54 3.39
CA LEU A 209 -0.99 -8.28 3.35
C LEU A 209 -2.30 -8.34 4.12
N SER A 210 -2.98 -9.50 4.12
CA SER A 210 -4.22 -9.71 4.87
C SER A 210 -4.09 -9.43 6.37
N SER A 211 -2.88 -9.59 6.95
CA SER A 211 -2.61 -9.31 8.37
C SER A 211 -2.58 -7.81 8.70
N SER A 212 -2.45 -6.94 7.71
CA SER A 212 -2.51 -5.49 7.92
C SER A 212 -3.93 -5.04 8.29
N PHE A 213 -4.96 -5.72 7.79
CA PHE A 213 -6.36 -5.40 8.07
C PHE A 213 -6.80 -6.07 9.37
N ARG A 214 -7.22 -5.31 10.38
CA ARG A 214 -7.51 -5.87 11.71
C ARG A 214 -8.79 -5.33 12.33
N THR A 215 -9.57 -6.23 12.90
CA THR A 215 -10.60 -5.96 13.93
C THR A 215 -10.04 -6.45 15.26
N ALA A 216 -9.70 -5.56 16.19
CA ALA A 216 -9.20 -5.93 17.51
C ALA A 216 -10.20 -5.56 18.60
N ILE A 217 -10.27 -6.33 19.69
CA ILE A 217 -11.16 -6.04 20.83
C ILE A 217 -10.89 -4.66 21.45
N SER A 218 -9.66 -4.14 21.30
CA SER A 218 -9.29 -2.78 21.70
C SER A 218 -9.85 -1.68 20.79
N ASN A 219 -10.28 -2.02 19.57
CA ASN A 219 -10.79 -1.08 18.57
C ASN A 219 -12.28 -0.83 18.82
N VAL A 220 -12.59 -0.26 19.97
CA VAL A 220 -13.93 0.16 20.39
C VAL A 220 -13.99 1.68 20.36
N GLY A 221 -15.16 2.25 20.05
CA GLY A 221 -15.34 3.70 19.98
C GLY A 221 -15.67 4.21 18.57
N GLU A 222 -16.03 5.50 18.50
CA GLU A 222 -16.47 6.16 17.27
C GLU A 222 -15.33 6.42 16.28
N GLU A 223 -14.09 6.52 16.77
CA GLU A 223 -12.86 6.69 16.00
C GLU A 223 -12.54 5.47 15.11
N HIS A 224 -13.07 4.31 15.47
CA HIS A 224 -13.00 3.10 14.68
C HIS A 224 -14.27 2.94 13.87
N LYS A 225 -14.15 2.83 12.54
CA LYS A 225 -15.29 2.58 11.65
C LYS A 225 -15.52 1.07 11.47
N PRO A 226 -16.78 0.62 11.32
CA PRO A 226 -17.08 -0.80 11.11
C PRO A 226 -16.54 -1.33 9.78
N TRP A 227 -16.33 -2.64 9.70
CA TRP A 227 -16.06 -3.33 8.45
C TRP A 227 -17.38 -3.48 7.67
N VAL A 228 -17.59 -2.62 6.67
CA VAL A 228 -18.89 -2.52 5.96
C VAL A 228 -18.93 -3.27 4.62
N PHE A 229 -17.82 -3.89 4.20
CA PHE A 229 -17.66 -4.37 2.84
C PHE A 229 -18.34 -5.72 2.55
N ASP A 230 -18.63 -6.49 3.60
CA ASP A 230 -19.03 -7.89 3.51
C ASP A 230 -20.23 -8.21 4.40
N TRP A 231 -21.05 -9.17 3.95
CA TRP A 231 -22.33 -9.57 4.53
C TRP A 231 -22.23 -10.32 5.89
N GLY A 232 -21.28 -9.96 6.76
CA GLY A 232 -21.14 -10.61 8.07
C GLY A 232 -20.28 -9.82 9.07
N ASN A 233 -20.55 -10.04 10.36
CA ASN A 233 -19.97 -9.36 11.52
C ASN A 233 -18.45 -9.64 11.70
N GLY A 234 -17.62 -9.08 10.83
CA GLY A 234 -16.21 -8.70 11.04
C GLY A 234 -15.16 -9.79 11.27
N ILE A 235 -15.49 -10.96 11.81
CA ILE A 235 -14.49 -11.96 12.24
C ILE A 235 -13.79 -12.60 11.02
N ASP A 236 -14.57 -12.94 10.00
CA ASP A 236 -14.07 -13.61 8.80
C ASP A 236 -13.53 -12.63 7.75
N GLY A 237 -13.48 -11.31 8.03
CA GLY A 237 -13.10 -10.28 7.05
C GLY A 237 -11.74 -10.55 6.40
N GLN A 238 -10.71 -10.87 7.19
CA GLN A 238 -9.38 -11.24 6.66
C GLN A 238 -9.43 -12.51 5.80
N ARG A 239 -10.25 -13.50 6.17
CA ARG A 239 -10.40 -14.75 5.43
C ARG A 239 -11.10 -14.53 4.10
N LEU A 240 -12.18 -13.74 4.09
CA LEU A 240 -12.90 -13.34 2.89
C LEU A 240 -12.00 -12.50 1.97
N PHE A 241 -11.21 -11.59 2.54
CA PHE A 241 -10.21 -10.81 1.83
C PHE A 241 -9.21 -11.73 1.10
N ARG A 242 -8.61 -12.70 1.79
CA ARG A 242 -7.67 -13.68 1.19
C ARG A 242 -8.27 -14.56 0.11
N LYS A 243 -9.58 -14.83 0.18
CA LYS A 243 -10.32 -15.62 -0.81
C LYS A 243 -10.81 -14.78 -2.00
N GLY A 244 -10.62 -13.46 -1.98
CA GLY A 244 -11.20 -12.56 -2.99
C GLY A 244 -12.71 -12.40 -2.89
N SER A 245 -13.32 -12.90 -1.81
CA SER A 245 -14.76 -12.79 -1.60
C SER A 245 -15.16 -11.48 -0.93
N SER A 246 -14.18 -10.66 -0.54
CA SER A 246 -14.44 -9.34 0.03
C SER A 246 -14.46 -8.25 -1.04
N TRP A 247 -15.35 -7.27 -0.92
CA TRP A 247 -15.26 -6.08 -1.79
C TRP A 247 -13.95 -5.30 -1.55
N LEU A 248 -13.41 -5.35 -0.33
CA LEU A 248 -12.10 -4.76 -0.04
C LEU A 248 -10.97 -5.36 -0.88
N THR A 249 -11.09 -6.64 -1.29
CA THR A 249 -10.15 -7.26 -2.24
C THR A 249 -10.22 -6.58 -3.60
N TRP A 250 -11.42 -6.28 -4.11
CA TRP A 250 -11.57 -5.50 -5.33
C TRP A 250 -10.94 -4.11 -5.19
N PHE A 251 -11.22 -3.43 -4.08
CA PHE A 251 -10.70 -2.08 -3.83
C PHE A 251 -9.16 -2.05 -3.83
N VAL A 252 -8.52 -2.99 -3.15
CA VAL A 252 -7.05 -3.13 -3.15
C VAL A 252 -6.51 -3.42 -4.56
N LEU A 253 -7.20 -4.26 -5.34
CA LEU A 253 -6.82 -4.52 -6.72
C LEU A 253 -6.97 -3.26 -7.60
N ALA A 254 -8.02 -2.46 -7.40
CA ALA A 254 -8.32 -1.29 -8.22
C ALA A 254 -7.36 -0.12 -7.95
N GLU A 255 -6.97 0.07 -6.69
CA GLU A 255 -6.11 1.18 -6.26
C GLU A 255 -4.61 0.82 -6.24
N GLY A 256 -4.29 -0.44 -5.98
CA GLY A 256 -2.93 -0.97 -6.00
C GLY A 256 -2.07 -0.61 -4.79
N LEU A 257 -0.75 -0.66 -4.99
CA LEU A 257 0.22 -0.42 -3.92
C LEU A 257 0.28 1.04 -3.45
N ASP A 258 -0.20 1.99 -4.24
CA ASP A 258 -0.15 3.43 -3.92
C ASP A 258 -0.91 3.73 -2.61
N LEU A 259 -1.94 2.93 -2.28
CA LEU A 259 -2.65 2.99 -1.00
C LEU A 259 -1.69 2.78 0.19
N PHE A 260 -0.91 1.71 0.11
CA PHE A 260 -0.01 1.29 1.16
C PHE A 260 1.23 2.18 1.20
N TRP A 261 1.74 2.60 0.04
CA TRP A 261 2.84 3.57 -0.04
C TRP A 261 2.49 4.88 0.67
N LYS A 262 1.28 5.41 0.43
CA LYS A 262 0.80 6.62 1.09
C LYS A 262 0.69 6.45 2.59
N GLN A 263 -0.06 5.44 3.05
CA GLN A 263 -0.27 5.23 4.48
C GLN A 263 1.03 4.91 5.21
N TRP A 264 1.82 3.98 4.69
CA TRP A 264 2.98 3.44 5.40
C TRP A 264 4.24 4.29 5.27
N TRP A 265 4.35 5.18 4.27
CA TRP A 265 5.62 5.87 4.00
C TRP A 265 5.50 7.35 3.62
N THR A 266 4.60 7.72 2.70
CA THR A 266 4.57 9.10 2.19
C THR A 266 3.92 10.06 3.19
N LEU A 267 2.80 9.67 3.79
CA LEU A 267 2.05 10.51 4.72
C LEU A 267 2.78 10.62 6.07
N PRO A 268 2.71 11.80 6.75
CA PRO A 268 3.34 11.98 8.06
C PRO A 268 2.78 11.00 9.09
N HIS A 269 3.64 10.21 9.74
CA HIS A 269 3.22 9.16 10.67
C HIS A 269 2.46 9.70 11.89
N ASP A 270 2.75 10.92 12.32
CA ASP A 270 2.09 11.58 13.44
C ASP A 270 0.72 12.17 13.07
N SER A 271 0.36 12.16 11.78
CA SER A 271 -0.93 12.66 11.32
C SER A 271 -2.04 11.63 11.54
N PRO A 272 -3.17 12.00 12.17
CA PRO A 272 -4.34 11.13 12.27
C PRO A 272 -4.85 10.63 10.92
N ILE A 273 -4.66 11.43 9.87
CA ILE A 273 -5.05 11.10 8.49
C ILE A 273 -4.24 9.90 7.97
N ALA A 274 -2.95 9.82 8.32
CA ALA A 274 -2.10 8.73 7.86
C ALA A 274 -2.52 7.39 8.47
N ARG A 275 -2.82 7.35 9.77
CA ARG A 275 -3.12 6.11 10.51
C ARG A 275 -4.29 5.32 9.91
N ASN A 276 -5.32 6.01 9.43
CA ASN A 276 -6.55 5.39 8.93
C ASN A 276 -6.79 5.65 7.43
N TYR A 277 -5.77 6.10 6.69
CA TYR A 277 -5.90 6.52 5.30
C TYR A 277 -6.61 5.49 4.41
N ILE A 278 -6.14 4.23 4.44
CA ILE A 278 -6.69 3.16 3.60
C ILE A 278 -8.14 2.86 3.99
N ARG A 279 -8.42 2.78 5.30
CA ARG A 279 -9.76 2.50 5.83
C ARG A 279 -10.75 3.57 5.39
N ASP A 280 -10.41 4.83 5.64
CA ASP A 280 -11.31 5.95 5.39
C ASP A 280 -11.59 6.09 3.90
N ARG A 281 -10.56 5.97 3.06
CA ARG A 281 -10.72 5.96 1.61
C ARG A 281 -11.59 4.79 1.12
N ALA A 282 -11.37 3.58 1.64
CA ALA A 282 -12.17 2.41 1.26
C ALA A 282 -13.65 2.59 1.61
N ILE A 283 -13.95 3.18 2.77
CA ILE A 283 -15.33 3.47 3.21
C ILE A 283 -15.96 4.55 2.36
N ASP A 284 -15.22 5.61 2.03
CA ASP A 284 -15.72 6.69 1.18
C ASP A 284 -16.06 6.19 -0.24
N VAL A 285 -15.22 5.31 -0.80
CA VAL A 285 -15.49 4.68 -2.10
C VAL A 285 -16.65 3.69 -1.99
N TRP A 286 -16.72 2.88 -0.93
CA TRP A 286 -17.83 1.95 -0.71
C TRP A 286 -19.17 2.67 -0.63
N THR A 287 -19.27 3.72 0.20
CA THR A 287 -20.51 4.48 0.42
C THR A 287 -21.01 5.21 -0.83
N SER A 288 -20.10 5.57 -1.73
CA SER A 288 -20.43 6.18 -3.03
C SER A 288 -20.69 5.16 -4.14
N THR A 289 -20.43 3.87 -3.90
CA THR A 289 -20.59 2.80 -4.90
C THR A 289 -22.01 2.21 -4.81
N PRO A 290 -22.79 2.19 -5.91
CA PRO A 290 -24.08 1.51 -5.92
C PRO A 290 -23.95 0.02 -5.57
N GLU A 291 -24.84 -0.51 -4.73
CA GLU A 291 -24.80 -1.89 -4.22
C GLU A 291 -24.62 -2.93 -5.33
N LYS A 292 -25.42 -2.84 -6.41
CA LYS A 292 -25.33 -3.74 -7.57
C LYS A 292 -23.95 -3.72 -8.23
N LEU A 293 -23.26 -2.57 -8.24
CA LEU A 293 -21.92 -2.44 -8.80
C LEU A 293 -20.90 -3.04 -7.84
N ALA A 294 -21.07 -2.83 -6.53
CA ALA A 294 -20.21 -3.40 -5.51
C ALA A 294 -20.26 -4.95 -5.53
N ASP A 295 -21.44 -5.54 -5.72
CA ASP A 295 -21.60 -6.98 -5.89
C ASP A 295 -20.89 -7.51 -7.14
N HIS A 296 -21.00 -6.78 -8.26
CA HIS A 296 -20.32 -7.10 -9.52
C HIS A 296 -18.79 -7.03 -9.36
N GLN A 297 -18.29 -5.98 -8.73
CA GLN A 297 -16.88 -5.78 -8.40
C GLN A 297 -16.33 -6.89 -7.48
N ARG A 298 -17.10 -7.28 -6.46
CA ARG A 298 -16.77 -8.40 -5.56
C ARG A 298 -16.65 -9.72 -6.33
N HIS A 299 -17.58 -9.99 -7.26
CA HIS A 299 -17.51 -11.16 -8.13
C HIS A 299 -16.25 -11.17 -8.99
N HIS A 300 -15.82 -10.01 -9.51
CA HIS A 300 -14.60 -9.88 -10.30
C HIS A 300 -13.34 -10.16 -9.46
N ALA A 301 -13.27 -9.60 -8.25
CA ALA A 301 -12.17 -9.89 -7.34
C ALA A 301 -12.07 -11.38 -7.00
N ARG A 302 -13.21 -12.06 -6.82
CA ARG A 302 -13.24 -13.50 -6.59
C ARG A 302 -12.66 -14.27 -7.77
N LYS A 303 -13.13 -13.98 -9.00
CA LYS A 303 -12.60 -14.61 -10.22
C LYS A 303 -11.09 -14.41 -10.40
N ILE A 304 -10.60 -13.21 -10.12
CA ILE A 304 -9.16 -12.90 -10.17
C ILE A 304 -8.38 -13.74 -9.15
N GLN A 305 -8.86 -13.83 -7.91
CA GLN A 305 -8.19 -14.64 -6.88
C GLN A 305 -8.26 -16.14 -7.16
N GLU A 306 -9.36 -16.63 -7.73
CA GLU A 306 -9.49 -18.02 -8.19
C GLU A 306 -8.47 -18.33 -9.30
N ALA A 307 -8.39 -17.48 -10.32
CA ALA A 307 -7.40 -17.63 -11.40
C ALA A 307 -5.96 -17.61 -10.88
N ILE A 308 -5.64 -16.73 -9.93
CA ILE A 308 -4.33 -16.69 -9.28
C ILE A 308 -4.06 -17.96 -8.46
N ASN A 309 -5.05 -18.47 -7.71
CA ASN A 309 -4.87 -19.69 -6.92
C ASN A 309 -4.61 -20.90 -7.84
N SER A 310 -5.30 -20.99 -8.97
CA SER A 310 -5.07 -22.01 -9.99
C SER A 310 -3.69 -21.86 -10.62
N SER A 311 -3.31 -20.65 -11.05
CA SER A 311 -2.01 -20.35 -11.65
C SER A 311 -0.85 -20.62 -10.68
N ALA A 312 -1.01 -20.31 -9.39
CA ALA A 312 -0.03 -20.56 -8.33
C ALA A 312 -0.02 -22.01 -7.81
N ALA A 313 -0.88 -22.89 -8.35
CA ALA A 313 -1.02 -24.29 -7.93
C ALA A 313 -1.25 -24.46 -6.42
N VAL A 314 -2.04 -23.57 -5.80
CA VAL A 314 -2.22 -23.51 -4.33
C VAL A 314 -2.77 -24.81 -3.75
N SER A 315 -3.59 -25.55 -4.51
CA SER A 315 -4.16 -26.83 -4.08
C SER A 315 -3.13 -27.95 -3.97
N THR A 316 -2.05 -27.91 -4.75
CA THR A 316 -1.02 -28.96 -4.77
C THR A 316 0.27 -28.53 -4.07
N ASP A 317 0.54 -27.22 -4.00
CA ASP A 317 1.76 -26.66 -3.41
C ASP A 317 1.46 -25.43 -2.53
N PHE A 318 0.66 -25.64 -1.49
CA PHE A 318 0.34 -24.60 -0.51
C PHE A 318 1.58 -24.11 0.25
N VAL A 319 2.57 -24.97 0.47
CA VAL A 319 3.79 -24.64 1.23
C VAL A 319 4.55 -23.51 0.56
N SER A 320 4.66 -23.51 -0.78
CA SER A 320 5.37 -22.46 -1.51
C SER A 320 4.77 -21.05 -1.38
N VAL A 321 3.48 -20.94 -1.06
CA VAL A 321 2.77 -19.66 -0.90
C VAL A 321 2.47 -19.31 0.57
N ASN A 322 2.79 -20.21 1.50
CA ASN A 322 2.55 -20.02 2.92
C ASN A 322 3.74 -19.27 3.55
N PRO A 323 3.54 -18.10 4.18
CA PRO A 323 4.62 -17.36 4.82
C PRO A 323 5.03 -17.94 6.19
N ILE A 324 4.20 -18.78 6.83
CA ILE A 324 4.44 -19.29 8.19
C ILE A 324 5.81 -19.97 8.35
N PRO A 325 6.26 -20.86 7.44
CA PRO A 325 7.56 -21.52 7.56
C PRO A 325 8.73 -20.54 7.70
N TYR A 326 8.74 -19.42 6.97
CA TYR A 326 9.79 -18.40 7.08
C TYR A 326 9.87 -17.81 8.50
N PHE A 327 8.72 -17.55 9.13
CA PHE A 327 8.68 -17.00 10.48
C PHE A 327 9.03 -18.03 11.56
N THR A 328 8.58 -19.28 11.41
CA THR A 328 8.95 -20.37 12.32
C THR A 328 10.45 -20.64 12.30
N GLN A 329 11.04 -20.77 11.11
CA GLN A 329 12.48 -20.97 10.95
C GLN A 329 13.28 -19.75 11.43
N TYR A 330 12.76 -18.52 11.22
CA TYR A 330 13.39 -17.33 11.78
C TYR A 330 13.39 -17.33 13.31
N ALA A 331 12.31 -17.77 13.95
CA ALA A 331 12.24 -17.83 15.41
C ALA A 331 13.32 -18.77 15.98
N GLU A 332 13.55 -19.92 15.34
CA GLU A 332 14.63 -20.86 15.68
C GLU A 332 16.01 -20.23 15.45
N CYS A 333 16.22 -19.58 14.30
CA CYS A 333 17.46 -18.88 13.97
C CYS A 333 17.77 -17.77 14.99
N ARG A 334 16.77 -16.96 15.34
CA ARG A 334 16.87 -15.87 16.33
C ARG A 334 17.24 -16.41 17.70
N LEU A 335 16.62 -17.50 18.14
CA LEU A 335 16.93 -18.15 19.43
C LEU A 335 18.38 -18.69 19.43
N SER A 336 18.82 -19.30 18.34
CA SER A 336 20.19 -19.78 18.19
C SER A 336 21.20 -18.62 18.25
N ARG A 337 20.98 -17.55 17.47
CA ARG A 337 21.80 -16.33 17.48
C ARG A 337 21.90 -15.71 18.87
N TRP A 338 20.78 -15.62 19.58
CA TRP A 338 20.75 -15.11 20.95
C TRP A 338 21.58 -15.96 21.92
N LYS A 339 21.49 -17.29 21.84
CA LYS A 339 22.33 -18.22 22.63
C LYS A 339 23.83 -18.07 22.32
N CYS A 340 24.17 -17.66 21.10
CA CYS A 340 25.54 -17.37 20.68
C CYS A 340 26.01 -15.93 21.00
N GLY A 341 25.22 -15.11 21.69
CA GLY A 341 25.57 -13.72 22.01
C GLY A 341 25.49 -12.75 20.83
N ILE A 342 24.87 -13.15 19.71
CA ILE A 342 24.64 -12.26 18.56
C ILE A 342 23.43 -11.38 18.87
N LEU A 343 23.63 -10.06 18.78
CA LEU A 343 22.57 -9.07 19.00
C LEU A 343 21.48 -9.15 17.92
N PRO A 344 20.20 -8.90 18.26
CA PRO A 344 19.13 -8.78 17.28
C PRO A 344 19.39 -7.66 16.27
N ALA A 345 18.92 -7.85 15.04
CA ALA A 345 18.94 -6.78 14.03
C ALA A 345 18.14 -5.56 14.50
N LYS A 346 18.58 -4.37 14.07
CA LYS A 346 17.93 -3.11 14.42
C LYS A 346 16.53 -3.05 13.82
N GLU A 347 15.54 -2.65 14.62
CA GLU A 347 14.19 -2.37 14.15
C GLU A 347 14.13 -0.97 13.54
N THR A 348 13.83 -0.90 12.24
CA THR A 348 13.75 0.37 11.50
C THR A 348 12.33 0.73 11.09
N MET A 349 11.38 -0.22 11.13
CA MET A 349 9.98 -0.02 10.71
C MET A 349 9.00 0.20 11.87
N GLY A 350 9.52 0.44 13.09
CA GLY A 350 8.71 0.61 14.31
C GLY A 350 7.62 1.69 14.21
N HIS A 351 7.93 2.76 13.50
CA HIS A 351 7.12 3.97 13.33
C HIS A 351 6.02 3.84 12.27
N VAL A 352 6.04 2.79 11.45
CA VAL A 352 5.13 2.65 10.32
C VAL A 352 3.70 2.33 10.80
N PRO A 353 2.66 3.08 10.36
CA PRO A 353 1.25 2.81 10.69
C PRO A 353 0.73 1.62 9.87
N PHE A 354 1.24 0.44 10.23
CA PHE A 354 1.06 -0.80 9.48
C PHE A 354 -0.40 -1.27 9.41
N HIS A 355 -1.12 -1.18 10.53
CA HIS A 355 -2.48 -1.72 10.62
C HIS A 355 -3.52 -0.78 10.01
N VAL A 356 -4.51 -1.40 9.35
CA VAL A 356 -5.76 -0.78 8.90
C VAL A 356 -6.83 -1.24 9.88
N GLU A 357 -7.13 -0.38 10.86
CA GLU A 357 -7.93 -0.72 12.04
C GLU A 357 -9.42 -0.46 11.84
N PHE A 358 -10.20 -1.55 11.79
CA PHE A 358 -11.66 -1.52 11.82
C PHE A 358 -12.18 -1.76 13.24
N ARG A 359 -13.40 -1.29 13.49
CA ARG A 359 -14.11 -1.49 14.75
C ARG A 359 -14.35 -2.98 14.98
N CYS A 360 -14.15 -3.42 16.22
CA CYS A 360 -14.54 -4.76 16.64
C CYS A 360 -16.07 -4.88 16.64
N PRO A 361 -16.67 -5.95 16.07
CA PRO A 361 -18.08 -6.23 16.24
C PRO A 361 -18.48 -6.25 17.73
N GLU A 362 -19.58 -5.60 18.07
CA GLU A 362 -20.05 -5.46 19.46
C GLU A 362 -20.28 -6.83 20.12
N GLU A 363 -20.71 -7.85 19.36
CA GLU A 363 -20.93 -9.20 19.86
C GLU A 363 -19.63 -9.85 20.36
N LEU A 364 -18.50 -9.61 19.66
CA LEU A 364 -17.20 -10.12 20.10
C LEU A 364 -16.74 -9.43 21.38
N VAL A 365 -16.96 -8.12 21.47
CA VAL A 365 -16.62 -7.35 22.68
C VAL A 365 -17.44 -7.88 23.87
N GLN A 366 -18.73 -8.17 23.67
CA GLN A 366 -19.59 -8.75 24.70
C GLN A 366 -19.15 -10.17 25.08
N GLN A 367 -18.90 -11.06 24.11
CA GLN A 367 -18.40 -12.41 24.36
C GLN A 367 -17.07 -12.40 25.13
N HIS A 368 -16.15 -11.50 24.76
CA HIS A 368 -14.88 -11.35 25.48
C HIS A 368 -15.09 -10.87 26.93
N LYS A 369 -16.01 -9.93 27.16
CA LYS A 369 -16.37 -9.48 28.52
C LYS A 369 -16.94 -10.65 29.36
N LEU A 370 -17.83 -11.46 28.80
CA LEU A 370 -18.38 -12.64 29.47
C LEU A 370 -17.29 -13.67 29.81
N LEU A 371 -16.35 -13.91 28.89
CA LEU A 371 -15.21 -14.82 29.13
C LEU A 371 -14.30 -14.32 30.25
N LEU A 372 -14.04 -13.01 30.32
CA LEU A 372 -13.24 -12.42 31.41
C LEU A 372 -13.98 -12.53 32.75
N GLN A 373 -15.28 -12.26 32.77
CA GLN A 373 -16.11 -12.42 33.97
C GLN A 373 -16.12 -13.88 34.46
N GLY A 374 -16.34 -14.85 33.55
CA GLY A 374 -16.29 -16.27 33.88
C GLY A 374 -14.93 -16.72 34.42
N LYS A 375 -13.82 -16.22 33.85
CA LYS A 375 -12.47 -16.49 34.37
C LYS A 375 -12.26 -15.89 35.77
N HIS A 376 -12.79 -14.70 36.04
CA HIS A 376 -12.74 -14.10 37.36
C HIS A 376 -13.55 -14.91 38.37
N SER A 377 -14.78 -15.29 38.04
CA SER A 377 -15.63 -16.14 38.90
C SER A 377 -14.98 -17.50 39.19
N ALA A 378 -14.35 -18.13 38.20
CA ALA A 378 -13.61 -19.38 38.40
C ALA A 378 -12.39 -19.20 39.32
N LYS A 379 -11.65 -18.08 39.20
CA LYS A 379 -10.51 -17.77 40.08
C LYS A 379 -10.94 -17.46 41.52
N THR A 380 -12.04 -16.72 41.71
CA THR A 380 -12.56 -16.42 43.06
C THR A 380 -13.08 -17.67 43.75
N ASN A 381 -13.77 -18.56 43.03
CA ASN A 381 -14.24 -19.83 43.59
C ASN A 381 -13.08 -20.76 43.98
N HIS A 382 -12.00 -20.80 43.18
CA HIS A 382 -10.79 -21.53 43.53
C HIS A 382 -10.05 -20.95 44.74
N ALA A 383 -10.06 -19.62 44.90
CA ALA A 383 -9.47 -18.97 46.08
C ALA A 383 -10.30 -19.25 47.33
N ALA A 384 -11.63 -19.16 47.24
CA ALA A 384 -12.55 -19.44 48.35
C ALA A 384 -12.51 -20.91 48.80
N ALA A 385 -12.33 -21.86 47.89
CA ALA A 385 -12.23 -23.29 48.21
C ALA A 385 -10.88 -23.72 48.81
N ARG A 386 -9.92 -22.80 48.98
CA ARG A 386 -8.60 -23.06 49.62
C ARG A 386 -8.52 -22.55 51.07
N TRP A 387 -9.57 -21.91 51.56
CA TRP A 387 -9.78 -21.56 52.97
C TRP A 387 -10.84 -22.50 53.55
#